data_AF-A0A284S0A8-F1
#
_entry.id   AF-A0A284S0A8-F1
#
_cell.length_a   1.000
_cell.length_b   1.000
_cell.length_c   1.000
_cell.angle_alpha   90.00
_cell.angle_beta   90.00
_cell.angle_gamma   90.00
#
_symmetry.space_group_name_H-M   'P 1'
#
loop_
_entity.id
_entity.type
_entity.pdbx_description
1 polymer ?
#
loop_
_entity_poly.entity_id
_entity_poly.type
_entity_poly.pdbx_seq_one_letter_code
_entity_poly.pdbx_strand_id
1 'polypeptide(L)'
;MSDVSDEDLDKLIDGILARCPGQRIAAARKRVHGPNHTFGQRLLARKTYTSPGANSIWHHDGNHRLIRWKMLLHIFVDGQN
;
A
#
# COMPACT_ATOMS: atom_id res chain seq x y z
N MET A 1 24.21 14.43 10.37
CA MET A 1 22.89 13.84 10.63
C MET A 1 23.18 12.51 11.27
N SER A 2 23.02 12.40 12.60
CA SER A 2 23.34 11.16 13.34
C SER A 2 22.39 10.07 12.88
N ASP A 3 22.95 8.94 12.47
CA ASP A 3 22.25 7.71 12.24
C ASP A 3 21.63 7.22 13.56
N VAL A 4 20.32 7.01 13.55
CA VAL A 4 19.60 6.39 14.66
C VAL A 4 19.83 4.89 14.53
N SER A 5 20.35 4.26 15.58
CA SER A 5 20.56 2.81 15.59
C SER A 5 19.23 2.07 15.64
N ASP A 6 19.18 0.84 15.11
CA ASP A 6 17.97 0.00 15.21
C ASP A 6 17.55 -0.22 16.68
N GLU A 7 18.51 -0.23 17.60
CA GLU A 7 18.23 -0.34 19.04
C GLU A 7 17.54 0.91 19.62
N ASP A 8 17.87 2.09 19.10
CA ASP A 8 17.18 3.33 19.49
C ASP A 8 15.76 3.38 18.92
N LEU A 9 15.54 2.82 17.73
CA LEU A 9 14.21 2.66 17.13
C LEU A 9 13.36 1.66 17.93
N ASP A 10 13.94 0.54 18.36
CA ASP A 10 13.25 -0.46 19.16
C ASP A 10 12.82 0.11 20.51
N LYS A 11 13.69 0.86 21.20
CA LYS A 11 13.36 1.56 22.44
C LYS A 11 12.24 2.60 22.26
N LEU A 12 12.22 3.30 21.12
CA LEU A 12 11.15 4.25 20.79
C LEU A 12 9.82 3.53 20.58
N ILE A 13 9.82 2.43 19.84
CA ILE A 13 8.64 1.61 19.58
C ILE A 13 8.10 1.05 20.90
N ASP A 14 8.95 0.47 21.74
CA ASP A 14 8.56 -0.05 23.05
C ASP A 14 7.95 1.03 23.95
N GLY A 15 8.49 2.26 23.93
CA GLY A 15 7.93 3.40 24.65
C GLY A 15 6.53 3.80 24.14
N ILE A 16 6.29 3.71 22.84
CA ILE A 16 4.96 3.96 22.24
C ILE A 16 3.99 2.83 22.60
N LEU A 17 4.44 1.57 22.52
CA LEU A 17 3.65 0.39 22.86
C LEU A 17 3.28 0.37 24.35
N ALA A 18 4.17 0.78 25.25
CA ALA A 18 3.90 0.87 26.68
C ALA A 18 2.85 1.94 27.03
N ARG A 19 2.77 3.02 26.22
CA ARG A 19 1.82 4.13 26.43
C ARG A 19 0.49 3.96 25.70
N CYS A 20 0.45 3.07 24.72
CA CYS A 20 -0.76 2.77 23.95
C CYS A 20 -1.22 1.35 24.23
N PRO A 21 -2.34 1.16 24.96
CA PRO A 21 -2.97 -0.14 25.10
C PRO A 21 -3.06 -0.84 23.74
N GLY A 22 -2.66 -2.11 23.64
CA GLY A 22 -2.65 -2.85 22.37
C GLY A 22 -3.99 -2.80 21.62
N GLN A 23 -5.08 -2.61 22.35
CA GLN A 23 -6.43 -2.35 21.84
C GLN A 23 -6.55 -1.08 20.99
N ARG A 24 -5.86 0.01 21.35
CA ARG A 24 -5.81 1.26 20.55
C ARG A 24 -5.03 1.07 19.25
N ILE A 25 -3.94 0.30 19.30
CA ILE A 25 -3.14 -0.03 18.11
C ILE A 25 -3.95 -0.92 17.18
N ALA A 26 -4.63 -1.94 17.71
CA ALA A 26 -5.53 -2.79 16.95
C ALA A 26 -6.69 -1.99 16.32
N ALA A 27 -7.28 -1.06 17.07
CA ALA A 27 -8.32 -0.16 16.56
C ALA A 27 -7.80 0.79 15.47
N ALA A 28 -6.61 1.37 15.64
CA ALA A 28 -5.97 2.20 14.62
C ALA A 28 -5.66 1.40 13.36
N ARG A 29 -5.07 0.21 13.50
CA ARG A 29 -4.76 -0.69 12.39
C ARG A 29 -6.02 -1.06 11.62
N LYS A 30 -7.13 -1.38 12.31
CA LYS A 30 -8.44 -1.66 11.69
C LYS A 30 -9.04 -0.46 10.95
N ARG A 31 -8.83 0.77 11.45
CA ARG A 31 -9.27 1.99 10.76
C ARG A 31 -8.45 2.30 9.51
N VAL A 32 -7.12 2.14 9.58
CA VAL A 32 -6.20 2.49 8.48
C VAL A 32 -6.20 1.43 7.39
N HIS A 33 -6.18 0.14 7.75
CA HIS A 33 -6.06 -0.97 6.80
C HIS A 33 -7.40 -1.67 6.49
N GLY A 34 -8.49 -1.26 7.13
CA GLY A 34 -9.78 -1.94 7.02
C GLY A 34 -9.81 -3.30 7.72
N PRO A 35 -10.88 -4.11 7.55
CA PRO A 35 -10.87 -5.50 7.99
C PRO A 35 -9.65 -6.22 7.42
N ASN A 36 -9.15 -7.29 8.08
CA ASN A 36 -8.05 -8.08 7.55
C ASN A 36 -8.42 -8.60 6.15
N HIS A 37 -8.02 -7.88 5.11
CA HIS A 37 -8.17 -8.33 3.75
C HIS A 37 -7.19 -9.49 3.60
N THR A 38 -7.69 -10.72 3.71
CA THR A 38 -7.00 -11.90 3.19
C THR A 38 -6.93 -11.76 1.67
N PHE A 39 -6.03 -10.90 1.19
CA PHE A 39 -5.64 -10.81 -0.22
C PHE A 39 -5.11 -12.16 -0.75
N GLY A 40 -4.81 -13.11 0.15
CA GLY A 40 -4.07 -14.33 -0.15
C GLY A 40 -4.87 -15.57 -0.55
N GLN A 41 -6.21 -15.55 -0.69
CA GLN A 41 -6.95 -16.77 -1.08
C GLN A 41 -8.10 -16.59 -2.08
N ARG A 42 -8.30 -15.39 -2.63
CA ARG A 42 -9.22 -15.23 -3.77
C ARG A 42 -8.42 -15.27 -5.06
N LEU A 43 -8.77 -16.18 -5.96
CA LEU A 43 -8.34 -16.09 -7.35
C LEU A 43 -8.81 -14.71 -7.86
N LEU A 44 -7.86 -13.85 -8.22
CA LEU A 44 -8.16 -12.58 -8.88
C LEU A 44 -8.77 -12.91 -10.25
N ALA A 45 -10.09 -12.97 -10.31
CA ALA A 45 -10.80 -13.02 -11.58
C ALA A 45 -10.64 -11.65 -12.24
N ARG A 46 -9.93 -11.58 -13.38
CA ARG A 46 -9.96 -10.37 -14.21
C ARG A 46 -11.40 -10.14 -14.62
N LYS A 47 -11.93 -8.96 -14.30
CA LYS A 47 -13.20 -8.53 -14.87
C LYS A 47 -12.96 -8.23 -16.34
N THR A 48 -13.69 -8.92 -17.21
CA THR A 48 -13.82 -8.50 -18.62
C THR A 48 -14.73 -7.28 -18.64
N TYR A 49 -14.29 -6.23 -19.32
CA TYR A 49 -15.09 -5.04 -19.57
C TYR A 49 -14.93 -4.62 -21.03
N THR A 50 -15.92 -3.93 -21.56
CA THR A 50 -15.90 -3.38 -22.91
C THR A 50 -15.71 -1.87 -22.84
N SER A 51 -14.74 -1.36 -23.59
CA SER A 51 -14.54 0.08 -23.73
C SER A 51 -15.42 0.64 -24.85
N PRO A 52 -16.18 1.73 -24.62
CA PRO A 52 -17.00 2.40 -25.64
C PRO A 52 -16.22 2.92 -26.86
N GLY A 53 -14.90 3.09 -26.73
CA GLY A 53 -14.01 3.60 -27.78
C GLY A 53 -12.67 4.05 -27.21
N ALA A 54 -11.80 4.59 -28.07
CA ALA A 54 -10.53 5.17 -27.63
C ALA A 54 -10.74 6.24 -26.55
N ASN A 55 -9.82 6.35 -25.61
CA ASN A 55 -9.85 7.28 -24.48
C ASN A 55 -11.05 7.12 -23.51
N SER A 56 -11.84 6.05 -23.62
CA SER A 56 -12.99 5.84 -22.74
C SER A 56 -12.62 5.19 -21.39
N ILE A 57 -11.44 4.56 -21.30
CA ILE A 57 -10.89 4.03 -20.05
C ILE A 57 -9.36 4.02 -20.10
N TRP A 58 -8.71 4.37 -19.00
CA TRP A 58 -7.26 4.41 -18.90
C TRP A 58 -6.78 3.46 -17.80
N HIS A 59 -5.87 2.56 -18.14
CA HIS A 59 -5.12 1.79 -17.17
C HIS A 59 -3.98 2.65 -16.65
N HIS A 60 -3.99 2.95 -15.35
CA HIS A 60 -2.90 3.60 -14.65
C HIS A 60 -2.22 2.59 -13.73
N ASP A 61 -0.91 2.39 -13.91
CA ASP A 61 -0.12 1.52 -13.05
C ASP A 61 1.17 2.21 -12.58
N GLY A 62 1.57 1.92 -11.35
CA GLY A 62 2.76 2.47 -10.70
C GLY A 62 3.85 1.42 -10.57
N ASN A 63 4.97 1.59 -11.26
CA ASN A 63 6.14 0.73 -11.08
C ASN A 63 7.04 1.29 -9.98
N HIS A 64 7.04 0.59 -8.84
CA HIS A 64 7.78 0.97 -7.63
C HIS A 64 9.17 0.32 -7.52
N ARG A 65 9.65 -0.41 -8.54
CA ARG A 65 10.97 -1.09 -8.48
C ARG A 65 12.13 -0.13 -8.24
N LEU A 66 11.96 1.16 -8.59
CA LEU A 66 12.98 2.19 -8.44
C LEU A 66 12.77 3.10 -7.21
N ILE A 67 11.88 2.75 -6.29
CA ILE A 67 11.53 3.60 -5.13
C ILE A 67 12.72 3.90 -4.22
N ARG A 68 13.71 2.99 -4.13
CA ARG A 68 14.97 3.20 -3.38
C ARG A 68 15.75 4.41 -3.88
N TRP A 69 15.69 4.70 -5.18
CA TRP A 69 16.33 5.87 -5.80
C TRP A 69 15.38 7.07 -5.91
N LYS A 70 14.26 7.05 -5.19
CA LYS A 70 13.22 8.10 -5.19
C LYS A 70 12.60 8.33 -6.58
N MET A 71 12.60 7.30 -7.43
CA MET A 71 11.93 7.33 -8.74
C MET A 71 10.68 6.44 -8.71
N LEU A 72 9.58 6.98 -9.20
CA LEU A 72 8.29 6.31 -9.36
C LEU A 72 7.88 6.48 -10.82
N LEU A 73 7.63 5.37 -11.52
CA LEU A 73 7.17 5.41 -12.89
C LEU A 73 5.66 5.17 -12.91
N HIS A 74 4.91 6.16 -13.37
CA HIS A 74 3.48 6.07 -13.62
C HIS A 74 3.27 5.89 -15.12
N ILE A 75 2.64 4.77 -15.50
CA ILE A 75 2.34 4.46 -16.90
C ILE A 75 0.82 4.52 -17.07
N PHE A 76 0.39 5.16 -18.17
CA PHE A 76 -1.01 5.25 -18.58
C PHE A 76 -1.16 4.59 -19.94
N VAL A 77 -2.08 3.62 -20.04
CA VAL A 77 -2.39 2.90 -21.29
C VAL A 77 -3.89 2.99 -21.54
N ASP A 78 -4.29 3.41 -22.74
CA ASP A 78 -5.70 3.39 -23.14
C ASP A 78 -6.22 1.95 -23.15
N GLY A 79 -7.36 1.71 -22.53
CA GLY A 79 -7.98 0.38 -22.46
C GLY A 79 -8.98 0.15 -23.59
N GLN A 80 -8.66 0.60 -24.79
CA GLN A 80 -9.40 0.23 -26.00
C GLN A 80 -9.20 -1.28 -26.28
N ASN A 81 -10.30 -1.96 -26.62
CA ASN A 81 -10.30 -3.38 -27.02
C ASN A 81 -10.04 -3.54 -28.51
#